data_AF-A0A1T5BAG6-F1
#
_entry.id   AF-A0A1T5BAG6-F1
#
_cell.length_a   1.000
_cell.length_b   1.000
_cell.length_c   1.000
_cell.angle_alpha   90.00
_cell.angle_beta   90.00
_cell.angle_gamma   90.00
#
_symmetry.space_group_name_H-M   'P 1'
#
loop_
_entity.id
_entity.type
_entity.pdbx_description
1 polymer ?
#
loop_
_entity_poly.entity_id
_entity_poly.type
_entity_poly.pdbx_seq_one_letter_code
_entity_poly.pdbx_strand_id
1 'polypeptide(L)'
;MAAGTLTRADIAARINQMVGLSRNESAAIVESILSHMSDALSDGHNVKISGFGTFVLRDKAQRIGRNPKTGIEVPILPRRVMTFRASQAMRARVAGS
;
A
#
# COMPACT_ATOMS: atom_id res chain seq x y z
N MET A 1 -14.06 -17.82 -10.54
CA MET A 1 -14.72 -16.89 -9.60
C MET A 1 -14.10 -15.52 -9.79
N ALA A 2 -14.88 -14.46 -10.02
CA ALA A 2 -14.33 -13.11 -10.00
C ALA A 2 -13.77 -12.85 -8.60
N ALA A 3 -12.51 -12.44 -8.50
CA ALA A 3 -11.90 -12.13 -7.22
C ALA A 3 -12.62 -10.91 -6.62
N GLY A 4 -13.27 -11.09 -5.47
CA GLY A 4 -13.87 -9.99 -4.72
C GLY A 4 -12.78 -8.97 -4.34
N THR A 5 -13.11 -7.68 -4.44
CA THR A 5 -12.19 -6.60 -4.03
C THR A 5 -12.55 -6.16 -2.63
N LEU A 6 -11.62 -6.30 -1.69
CA LEU A 6 -11.78 -5.78 -0.33
C LEU A 6 -11.68 -4.25 -0.34
N THR A 7 -12.70 -3.57 0.16
CA THR A 7 -12.77 -2.11 0.21
C THR A 7 -12.57 -1.57 1.63
N ARG A 8 -12.38 -0.24 1.75
CA ARG A 8 -12.32 0.45 3.04
C ARG A 8 -13.59 0.21 3.88
N ALA A 9 -14.76 0.18 3.24
CA ALA A 9 -16.05 -0.05 3.89
C ALA A 9 -16.12 -1.46 4.50
N ASP A 10 -15.57 -2.46 3.81
CA ASP A 10 -15.54 -3.85 4.30
C ASP A 10 -14.64 -3.99 5.54
N ILE A 11 -13.49 -3.31 5.56
CA ILE A 11 -12.58 -3.29 6.71
C ILE A 11 -13.26 -2.62 7.92
N ALA A 12 -13.91 -1.48 7.71
CA ALA A 12 -14.64 -0.79 8.77
C ALA A 12 -15.82 -1.63 9.31
N ALA A 13 -16.57 -2.28 8.42
CA ALA A 13 -17.65 -3.20 8.82
C ALA A 13 -17.12 -4.36 9.67
N ARG A 14 -15.94 -4.89 9.34
CA ARG A 14 -15.30 -5.94 10.13
C ARG A 14 -14.93 -5.47 11.55
N ILE A 15 -14.42 -4.25 11.69
CA ILE A 15 -14.09 -3.65 13.00
C ILE A 15 -15.37 -3.46 13.84
N ASN A 16 -16.42 -2.90 13.24
CA ASN A 16 -17.74 -2.74 13.87
C ASN A 16 -18.26 -4.08 14.43
N GLN A 17 -18.18 -5.16 13.64
CA GLN A 17 -18.62 -6.49 14.04
C GLN A 17 -17.77 -7.11 15.15
N MET A 18 -16.46 -6.91 15.12
CA MET A 18 -15.54 -7.55 16.07
C MET A 18 -15.47 -6.84 17.42
N VAL A 19 -15.56 -5.51 17.42
CA VAL A 19 -15.28 -4.67 18.60
C VAL A 19 -16.55 -3.99 19.13
N GLY A 20 -17.66 -4.02 18.37
CA GLY A 20 -18.92 -3.40 18.78
C GLY A 20 -18.95 -1.87 18.67
N LEU A 21 -17.91 -1.25 18.10
CA LEU A 21 -17.87 0.18 17.81
C LEU A 21 -18.93 0.54 16.78
N SER A 22 -19.42 1.79 16.76
CA SER A 22 -20.33 2.23 15.71
C SER A 22 -19.68 2.16 14.32
N ARG A 23 -20.52 2.17 13.27
CA ARG A 23 -20.03 2.21 11.88
C ARG A 23 -19.17 3.45 11.63
N ASN A 24 -19.54 4.59 12.20
CA ASN A 24 -18.82 5.85 12.04
C ASN A 24 -17.46 5.81 12.73
N GLU A 25 -17.39 5.33 13.97
CA GLU A 25 -16.11 5.17 14.69
C GLU A 25 -15.19 4.18 13.97
N SER A 26 -15.75 3.07 13.49
CA SER A 26 -14.98 2.06 12.75
C SER A 26 -14.39 2.63 11.46
N ALA A 27 -15.17 3.42 10.71
CA ALA A 27 -14.70 4.11 9.52
C ALA A 27 -13.61 5.15 9.86
N ALA A 28 -13.82 5.93 10.92
CA ALA A 28 -12.85 6.93 11.37
C ALA A 28 -11.51 6.32 11.80
N ILE A 29 -11.52 5.14 12.45
CA ILE A 29 -10.29 4.41 12.80
C ILE A 29 -9.52 3.99 11.55
N VAL A 30 -10.20 3.41 10.55
CA VAL A 30 -9.55 3.01 9.30
C VAL A 30 -8.96 4.23 8.59
N GLU A 31 -9.70 5.34 8.56
CA GLU A 31 -9.20 6.60 8.00
C GLU A 31 -7.95 7.09 8.71
N SER A 32 -7.98 7.11 10.05
CA SER A 32 -6.85 7.57 10.86
C SER A 32 -5.58 6.76 10.60
N ILE A 33 -5.69 5.44 10.48
CA ILE A 33 -4.55 4.57 10.15
C ILE A 33 -3.99 4.92 8.76
N LEU A 34 -4.85 5.07 7.76
CA LEU A 34 -4.42 5.37 6.39
C LEU A 34 -3.80 6.77 6.27
N SER A 35 -4.37 7.75 6.97
CA SER A 35 -3.82 9.11 7.05
C SER A 35 -2.42 9.06 7.67
N HIS A 36 -2.28 8.44 8.84
CA HIS A 36 -1.00 8.38 9.54
C HIS A 36 0.10 7.68 8.72
N MET A 37 -0.26 6.60 7.99
CA MET A 37 0.67 5.96 7.06
C MET A 37 1.08 6.89 5.91
N SER A 38 0.13 7.64 5.36
CA SER A 38 0.35 8.57 4.25
C SER A 38 1.25 9.74 4.67
N ASP A 39 1.05 10.27 5.87
CA ASP A 39 1.87 11.34 6.44
C ASP A 39 3.31 10.86 6.60
N ALA A 40 3.52 9.70 7.25
CA ALA A 40 4.84 9.12 7.43
C ALA A 40 5.58 8.88 6.11
N LEU A 41 4.89 8.38 5.07
CA LEU A 41 5.48 8.15 3.75
C LEU A 41 5.81 9.45 3.02
N SER A 42 4.98 10.49 3.19
CA SER A 42 5.20 11.80 2.60
C SER A 42 6.42 12.49 3.23
N ASP A 43 6.62 12.29 4.53
CA ASP A 43 7.76 12.79 5.29
C ASP A 43 9.08 12.03 5.00
N GLY A 44 9.05 10.98 4.19
CA GLY A 44 10.24 10.20 3.85
C GLY A 44 10.49 9.00 4.75
N HIS A 45 9.56 8.65 5.64
CA HIS A 45 9.68 7.48 6.50
C HIS A 45 9.12 6.22 5.83
N ASN A 46 9.80 5.09 6.06
CA ASN A 46 9.26 3.79 5.66
C ASN A 46 8.21 3.32 6.67
N VAL A 47 7.15 2.67 6.20
CA VAL A 47 6.12 2.09 7.07
C VAL A 47 6.29 0.57 7.11
N LYS A 48 6.50 0.02 8.30
CA LYS A 48 6.62 -1.43 8.53
C LYS A 48 5.44 -1.94 9.37
N ILE A 49 4.74 -2.93 8.86
CA ILE A 49 3.69 -3.65 9.57
C ILE A 49 4.16 -5.11 9.73
N SER A 50 4.63 -5.45 10.93
CA SER A 50 5.16 -6.78 11.24
C SER A 50 4.14 -7.88 10.89
N GLY A 51 4.62 -8.98 10.32
CA GLY A 51 3.76 -10.06 9.84
C GLY A 51 3.05 -9.78 8.50
N PHE A 52 2.88 -8.52 8.10
CA PHE A 52 2.22 -8.15 6.83
C PHE A 52 3.22 -7.76 5.73
N GLY A 53 4.02 -6.72 5.97
CA GLY A 53 4.98 -6.23 4.98
C GLY A 53 5.55 -4.86 5.32
N THR A 54 6.22 -4.26 4.34
CA THR A 54 6.86 -2.96 4.48
C THR A 54 6.67 -2.12 3.23
N PHE A 55 6.20 -0.89 3.40
CA PHE A 55 6.21 0.15 2.38
C PHE A 55 7.55 0.88 2.45
N VAL A 56 8.32 0.79 1.38
CA VAL A 56 9.68 1.31 1.29
C VAL A 56 9.76 2.39 0.22
N LEU A 57 10.21 3.57 0.61
CA LEU A 57 10.53 4.68 -0.27
C LEU A 57 11.90 4.45 -0.91
N ARG A 58 12.01 4.78 -2.19
CA ARG A 58 13.25 4.68 -2.96
C ARG A 58 13.37 5.88 -3.88
N ASP A 59 14.52 6.53 -3.84
CA ASP A 59 14.86 7.55 -4.82
C ASP A 59 15.41 6.89 -6.07
N LYS A 60 14.83 7.27 -7.22
CA LYS A 60 15.21 6.77 -8.54
C LYS A 60 15.94 7.88 -9.26
N ALA A 61 17.16 7.57 -9.72
CA ALA A 61 17.94 8.46 -10.56
C ALA A 61 17.30 8.60 -11.95
N GLN A 62 17.69 9.66 -12.65
CA GLN A 62 17.33 9.86 -14.05
C GLN A 62 17.82 8.69 -14.90
N ARG A 63 17.03 8.30 -15.90
CA ARG A 63 17.41 7.31 -16.91
C ARG A 63 16.67 7.55 -18.21
N ILE A 64 17.17 7.00 -19.30
CA ILE A 64 16.47 7.02 -20.58
C ILE A 64 15.49 5.84 -20.65
N GLY A 65 14.23 6.14 -20.93
CA GLY A 65 13.20 5.17 -21.27
C GLY A 65 12.86 5.23 -22.75
N ARG A 66 11.93 4.38 -23.19
CA ARG A 66 11.41 4.40 -24.56
C ARG A 66 9.89 4.41 -24.53
N ASN A 67 9.29 5.17 -25.44
CA ASN A 67 7.85 5.10 -25.66
C ASN A 67 7.50 3.70 -26.19
N PRO A 68 6.67 2.89 -25.50
CA PRO A 68 6.38 1.52 -25.93
C PRO A 68 5.73 1.41 -27.31
N LYS A 69 5.06 2.47 -27.78
CA LYS A 69 4.39 2.49 -29.09
C LYS A 69 5.32 2.90 -30.24
N THR A 70 6.26 3.81 -30.01
CA THR A 70 7.08 4.42 -31.07
C THR A 70 8.57 4.10 -31.00
N GLY A 71 9.05 3.56 -29.87
CA GLY A 71 10.47 3.27 -29.64
C GLY A 71 11.33 4.50 -29.35
N ILE A 72 10.80 5.71 -29.49
CA ILE A 72 11.53 6.96 -29.27
C ILE A 72 11.98 7.05 -27.82
N GLU A 73 13.24 7.44 -27.63
CA GLU A 73 13.85 7.63 -26.33
C GLU A 73 13.31 8.89 -25.63
N VAL A 74 12.92 8.74 -24.37
CA VAL A 74 12.36 9.82 -23.55
C VAL A 74 13.04 9.80 -22.17
N PRO A 75 13.52 10.95 -21.66
CA PRO A 75 14.10 11.01 -20.33
C PRO A 75 13.04 10.74 -19.26
N ILE A 76 13.36 9.85 -18.33
CA ILE A 76 12.58 9.61 -17.11
C ILE A 76 13.28 10.38 -15.99
N LEU A 77 12.64 11.46 -15.55
CA LEU A 77 13.16 12.34 -14.50
C LEU A 77 13.36 11.60 -13.18
N PRO A 78 14.32 12.06 -12.35
CA PRO A 78 14.52 11.50 -11.03
C PRO A 78 13.28 11.74 -10.17
N ARG A 79 12.92 10.73 -9.38
CA ARG A 79 11.71 10.78 -8.53
C ARG A 79 11.79 9.80 -7.37
N ARG A 80 11.05 10.11 -6.31
CA ARG A 80 10.78 9.16 -5.22
C ARG A 80 9.66 8.21 -5.62
N VAL A 81 9.82 6.92 -5.34
CA VAL A 81 8.79 5.91 -5.54
C VAL A 81 8.57 5.12 -4.27
N MET A 82 7.35 4.63 -4.07
CA MET A 82 7.01 3.68 -3.01
C MET A 82 6.95 2.26 -3.57
N THR A 83 7.48 1.29 -2.82
CA THR A 83 7.37 -0.14 -3.11
C THR A 83 6.84 -0.89 -1.90
N PHE A 84 5.88 -1.78 -2.09
CA PHE A 84 5.46 -2.71 -1.04
C PHE A 84 6.30 -3.99 -1.11
N ARG A 85 6.81 -4.43 0.04
CA ARG A 85 7.49 -5.72 0.20
C ARG A 85 6.69 -6.56 1.18
N ALA A 86 6.05 -7.62 0.68
CA ALA A 86 5.36 -8.58 1.54
C ALA A 86 6.32 -9.21 2.55
N SER A 87 5.84 -9.51 3.76
CA SER A 87 6.61 -10.28 4.73
C SER A 87 6.74 -11.75 4.27
N GLN A 88 7.65 -12.52 4.89
CA GLN A 88 7.71 -13.96 4.66
C GLN A 88 6.39 -14.65 5.06
N ALA A 89 5.83 -14.28 6.22
CA ALA A 89 4.56 -14.80 6.71
C ALA A 89 3.39 -14.53 5.73
N MET A 90 3.34 -13.33 5.15
CA MET A 90 2.31 -12.97 4.18
C MET A 90 2.47 -13.75 2.87
N ARG A 91 3.72 -13.91 2.39
CA ARG A 91 3.99 -14.73 1.20
C ARG A 91 3.60 -16.19 1.41
N ALA A 92 3.93 -16.78 2.55
CA ALA A 92 3.54 -18.16 2.89
C ALA A 92 2.01 -18.32 2.88
N ARG A 93 1.29 -17.41 3.57
CA ARG A 93 -0.19 -17.40 3.59
C ARG A 93 -0.83 -17.32 2.21
N VAL A 94 -0.21 -16.61 1.25
CA VAL A 94 -0.71 -16.50 -0.13
C VAL A 94 -0.34 -17.73 -0.96
N ALA A 95 0.85 -18.30 -0.76
CA ALA A 95 1.31 -19.49 -1.46
C ALA A 95 0.59 -20.78 -1.01
N GLY A 96 -0.10 -20.73 0.13
CA GLY A 96 -0.79 -21.90 0.71
C GLY A 96 0.17 -22.90 1.35
N SER A 97 1.37 -22.45 1.75
CA SER A 97 2.39 -23.23 2.43
C SER A 97 2.54 -22.87 3.91
#